data_AF-A0AAV2BGY5-F1
#
_entry.id   AF-A0AAV2BGY5-F1
#
_cell.length_a   1.000
_cell.length_b   1.000
_cell.length_c   1.000
_cell.angle_alpha   90.00
_cell.angle_beta   90.00
_cell.angle_gamma   90.00
#
_symmetry.space_group_name_H-M   'P 1'
#
loop_
_entity.id
_entity.type
_entity.pdbx_description
1 polymer ?
#
loop_
_entity_poly.entity_id
_entity_poly.type
_entity_poly.pdbx_seq_one_letter_code
_entity_poly.pdbx_strand_id
1 'polypeptide(L)'
;MGDSETGPLSSSLTGGVSALNDAPRNMDSSLPEDVLVDCVNGHALDKIYEVAVRHVTELAESHLKEDKQRFISRFSEVFKNVIQENVTVNGLPWIINEEKLTPDEKQEQTQETTDALLSKLSKTVEKVASKRRSVPKNCVLFYKKQEKYHLKKTKIVPDIKLPSVSGLPRPSELAQPNQSKELLSIYKNMELAQQQIAEQAEKLSTIQKRVEFANNVARQHEAHSETLYDTGYLSE
;
A
#
# COMPACT_ATOMS: atom_id res chain seq x y z
N MET A 1 -42.76 -34.70 34.75
CA MET A 1 -43.36 -33.54 34.06
C MET A 1 -42.44 -32.36 34.29
N GLY A 2 -42.15 -31.63 33.20
CA GLY A 2 -41.00 -30.72 33.00
C GLY A 2 -40.88 -29.52 33.94
N ASP A 3 -39.95 -28.60 33.73
CA ASP A 3 -38.88 -28.47 32.74
C ASP A 3 -37.91 -27.40 33.25
N SER A 4 -36.70 -27.42 32.69
CA SER A 4 -35.76 -26.30 32.52
C SER A 4 -35.01 -25.77 33.74
N GLU A 5 -33.70 -26.05 33.83
CA GLU A 5 -32.55 -25.35 33.22
C GLU A 5 -31.94 -24.40 34.27
N THR A 6 -30.63 -24.26 34.49
CA THR A 6 -29.39 -24.79 33.90
C THR A 6 -28.34 -24.64 35.00
N GLY A 7 -27.42 -25.60 35.13
CA GLY A 7 -26.38 -25.65 36.15
C GLY A 7 -25.04 -26.18 35.61
N PRO A 8 -23.94 -26.12 36.38
CA PRO A 8 -22.70 -25.47 35.96
C PRO A 8 -21.47 -26.42 35.89
N LEU A 9 -20.25 -25.82 35.76
CA LEU A 9 -18.90 -26.42 35.98
C LEU A 9 -18.42 -27.33 34.83
N SER A 10 -17.15 -27.52 34.50
CA SER A 10 -15.83 -26.96 34.84
C SER A 10 -14.80 -27.68 33.96
N SER A 11 -13.62 -27.05 33.78
CA SER A 11 -12.29 -27.68 33.64
C SER A 11 -11.80 -28.34 32.34
N SER A 12 -10.58 -27.92 31.98
CA SER A 12 -9.39 -28.71 31.61
C SER A 12 -9.12 -29.13 30.15
N LEU A 13 -8.03 -28.52 29.65
CA LEU A 13 -6.91 -29.00 28.82
C LEU A 13 -7.05 -30.20 27.85
N THR A 14 -6.56 -29.91 26.63
CA THR A 14 -5.73 -30.73 25.71
C THR A 14 -6.31 -31.97 25.04
N GLY A 15 -6.45 -31.85 23.71
CA GLY A 15 -5.66 -32.66 22.77
C GLY A 15 -6.14 -34.07 22.43
N GLY A 16 -6.59 -34.23 21.18
CA GLY A 16 -6.18 -35.38 20.35
C GLY A 16 -7.19 -36.49 20.13
N VAL A 17 -7.58 -36.63 18.85
CA VAL A 17 -7.76 -37.87 18.08
C VAL A 17 -8.78 -38.93 18.54
N SER A 18 -9.90 -39.06 17.81
CA SER A 18 -10.09 -40.11 16.78
C SER A 18 -11.55 -40.40 16.49
N ALA A 19 -11.81 -40.74 15.22
CA ALA A 19 -12.83 -41.68 14.75
C ALA A 19 -14.30 -41.25 14.86
N LEU A 20 -15.23 -41.64 14.00
CA LEU A 20 -15.29 -42.30 12.69
C LEU A 20 -16.80 -42.26 12.39
N ASN A 21 -17.18 -41.99 11.14
CA ASN A 21 -18.44 -42.38 10.50
C ASN A 21 -19.76 -41.83 11.08
N ASP A 22 -20.45 -40.98 10.30
CA ASP A 22 -21.49 -41.43 9.36
C ASP A 22 -22.37 -40.27 8.92
N ALA A 23 -22.40 -39.98 7.62
CA ALA A 23 -23.59 -39.53 6.91
C ALA A 23 -23.37 -39.63 5.38
N PRO A 24 -24.42 -39.92 4.60
CA PRO A 24 -24.37 -40.95 3.58
C PRO A 24 -24.04 -40.43 2.18
N ARG A 25 -23.51 -41.36 1.39
CA ARG A 25 -23.31 -41.32 -0.06
C ARG A 25 -24.55 -40.74 -0.78
N ASN A 26 -24.38 -39.60 -1.42
CA ASN A 26 -25.15 -39.27 -2.61
C ASN A 26 -24.32 -39.74 -3.82
N MET A 27 -24.63 -40.95 -4.28
CA MET A 27 -24.12 -41.50 -5.53
C MET A 27 -24.92 -40.86 -6.67
N ASP A 28 -24.51 -39.65 -7.08
CA ASP A 28 -24.72 -39.25 -8.47
C ASP A 28 -23.68 -40.00 -9.30
N SER A 29 -24.18 -41.06 -9.93
CA SER A 29 -23.46 -42.01 -10.75
C SER A 29 -23.03 -41.38 -12.07
N SER A 30 -21.86 -40.75 -12.07
CA SER A 30 -20.92 -40.80 -13.18
C SER A 30 -19.53 -40.52 -12.64
N LEU A 31 -18.88 -41.54 -12.07
CA LEU A 31 -17.42 -41.52 -11.94
C LEU A 31 -16.87 -41.30 -13.35
N PRO A 32 -16.13 -40.21 -13.64
CA PRO A 32 -15.40 -40.16 -14.89
C PRO A 32 -14.41 -41.32 -14.88
N GLU A 33 -14.40 -42.09 -15.96
CA GLU A 33 -13.70 -43.37 -16.07
C GLU A 33 -12.16 -43.31 -15.92
N ASP A 34 -11.56 -42.13 -15.74
CA ASP A 34 -10.12 -41.96 -15.52
C ASP A 34 -9.85 -40.91 -14.43
N VAL A 35 -9.84 -41.32 -13.15
CA VAL A 35 -9.33 -40.46 -12.07
C VAL A 35 -7.81 -40.47 -12.14
N LEU A 36 -7.25 -39.58 -12.95
CA LEU A 36 -5.81 -39.34 -13.01
C LEU A 36 -5.29 -38.95 -11.62
N VAL A 37 -4.16 -39.53 -11.23
CA VAL A 37 -3.51 -39.18 -9.96
C VAL A 37 -2.90 -37.80 -10.10
N ASP A 38 -3.42 -36.81 -9.38
CA ASP A 38 -2.86 -35.47 -9.41
C ASP A 38 -1.71 -35.32 -8.40
N CYS A 39 -0.55 -34.91 -8.90
CA CYS A 39 0.66 -34.68 -8.14
C CYS A 39 0.94 -33.18 -8.06
N VAL A 40 1.13 -32.65 -6.85
CA VAL A 40 1.49 -31.23 -6.67
C VAL A 40 2.96 -30.97 -7.02
N ASN A 41 3.81 -31.99 -6.85
CA ASN A 41 5.26 -31.88 -6.98
C ASN A 41 5.82 -32.80 -8.07
N GLY A 42 6.06 -32.25 -9.27
CA GLY A 42 6.65 -32.99 -10.40
C GLY A 42 8.05 -33.55 -10.10
N HIS A 43 8.82 -32.93 -9.20
CA HIS A 43 10.15 -33.42 -8.81
C HIS A 43 10.07 -34.81 -8.12
N ALA A 44 8.97 -35.11 -7.42
CA ALA A 44 8.79 -36.43 -6.83
C ALA A 44 8.70 -37.52 -7.91
N LEU A 45 7.99 -37.22 -9.01
CA LEU A 45 7.88 -38.12 -10.17
C LEU A 45 9.22 -38.30 -10.88
N ASP A 46 10.01 -37.23 -11.02
CA ASP A 46 11.36 -37.32 -11.58
C ASP A 46 12.25 -38.27 -10.75
N LYS A 47 12.18 -38.20 -9.42
CA LYS A 47 12.92 -39.12 -8.54
C LYS A 47 12.43 -40.56 -8.65
N ILE A 48 11.11 -40.77 -8.73
CA ILE A 48 10.52 -42.11 -8.91
C ILE A 48 11.01 -42.71 -10.23
N TYR A 49 11.00 -41.92 -11.29
CA TYR A 49 11.52 -42.32 -12.60
C TYR A 49 13.00 -42.68 -12.55
N GLU A 50 13.84 -41.86 -11.91
CA GLU A 50 15.27 -42.15 -11.74
C GLU A 50 15.51 -43.46 -11.00
N VAL A 51 14.76 -43.71 -9.91
CA VAL A 51 14.86 -44.94 -9.14
C VAL A 51 14.42 -46.16 -9.96
N ALA A 52 13.32 -46.04 -10.71
CA ALA A 52 12.82 -47.11 -11.57
C ALA A 52 13.82 -47.47 -12.68
N VAL A 53 14.36 -46.47 -13.38
CA VAL A 53 15.38 -46.68 -14.43
C VAL A 53 16.65 -47.31 -13.84
N ARG A 54 17.08 -46.88 -12.65
CA ARG A 54 18.25 -47.46 -11.97
C ARG A 54 18.04 -48.95 -11.67
N HIS A 55 16.91 -49.32 -11.08
CA HIS A 55 16.64 -50.73 -10.77
C HIS A 55 16.53 -51.60 -12.02
N VAL A 56 15.94 -51.08 -13.11
CA VAL A 56 15.90 -51.81 -14.38
C VAL A 56 17.27 -51.93 -15.01
N THR A 57 18.12 -50.91 -14.85
CA THR A 57 19.51 -50.97 -15.30
C THR A 57 20.29 -52.06 -14.53
N GLU A 58 20.17 -52.10 -13.20
CA GLU A 58 20.76 -53.14 -12.36
C GLU A 58 20.27 -54.55 -12.75
N LEU A 59 18.96 -54.69 -13.04
CA LEU A 59 18.36 -55.94 -13.50
C LEU A 59 18.92 -56.37 -14.86
N ALA A 60 19.01 -55.44 -15.81
CA ALA A 60 19.54 -55.69 -17.14
C ALA A 60 21.02 -56.08 -17.09
N GLU A 61 21.80 -55.44 -16.23
CA GLU A 61 23.22 -55.76 -16.07
C GLU A 61 23.47 -57.15 -15.49
N SER A 62 22.62 -57.58 -14.56
CA SER A 62 22.74 -58.86 -13.85
C SER A 62 22.16 -60.06 -14.62
N HIS A 63 21.08 -59.86 -15.39
CA HIS A 63 20.32 -60.98 -16.00
C HIS A 63 20.39 -61.05 -17.52
N LEU A 64 20.70 -59.94 -18.21
CA LEU A 64 20.81 -59.93 -19.67
C LEU A 64 22.27 -60.01 -20.09
N LYS A 65 22.57 -60.84 -21.09
CA LYS A 65 23.92 -60.95 -21.67
C LYS A 65 24.11 -59.98 -22.83
N GLU A 66 23.09 -59.82 -23.67
CA GLU A 66 23.05 -58.97 -24.86
C GLU A 66 21.80 -58.05 -24.79
N ASP A 67 21.71 -57.06 -25.67
CA ASP A 67 20.56 -56.13 -25.81
C ASP A 67 20.13 -55.32 -24.57
N LYS A 68 21.01 -55.21 -23.56
CA LYS A 68 20.79 -54.44 -22.32
C LYS A 68 20.22 -53.05 -22.57
N GLN A 69 20.86 -52.29 -23.47
CA GLN A 69 20.46 -50.92 -23.78
C GLN A 69 19.09 -50.84 -24.44
N ARG A 70 18.77 -51.79 -25.34
CA ARG A 70 17.46 -51.85 -25.98
C ARG A 70 16.35 -52.15 -24.97
N PHE A 71 16.62 -53.05 -24.03
CA PHE A 71 15.70 -53.36 -22.94
C PHE A 71 15.45 -52.14 -22.03
N ILE A 72 16.51 -51.47 -21.58
CA ILE A 72 16.40 -50.28 -20.72
C ILE A 72 15.65 -49.14 -21.43
N SER A 73 15.95 -48.88 -22.70
CA SER A 73 15.26 -47.85 -23.48
C SER A 73 13.78 -48.18 -23.66
N ARG A 74 13.44 -49.44 -23.97
CA ARG A 74 12.04 -49.83 -24.14
C ARG A 74 11.26 -49.77 -22.83
N PHE A 75 11.88 -50.19 -21.72
CA PHE A 75 11.29 -50.01 -20.40
C PHE A 75 11.03 -48.53 -20.11
N SER A 76 12.02 -47.68 -20.35
CA SER A 76 11.92 -46.25 -20.07
C SER A 76 10.77 -45.60 -20.84
N GLU A 77 10.62 -45.93 -22.13
CA GLU A 77 9.52 -45.46 -22.97
C GLU A 77 8.15 -45.92 -22.45
N VAL A 78 8.00 -47.22 -22.16
CA VAL A 78 6.73 -47.77 -21.66
C VAL A 78 6.39 -47.17 -20.29
N PHE A 79 7.37 -47.07 -19.39
CA PHE A 79 7.18 -46.50 -18.07
C PHE A 79 6.76 -45.03 -18.14
N LYS A 80 7.39 -44.23 -19.03
CA LYS A 80 6.98 -42.83 -19.27
C LYS A 80 5.52 -42.75 -19.71
N ASN A 81 5.14 -43.53 -20.72
CA ASN A 81 3.78 -43.48 -21.26
C ASN A 81 2.75 -43.86 -20.20
N VAL A 82 3.01 -44.92 -19.42
CA VAL A 82 2.11 -45.34 -18.34
C VAL A 82 1.93 -44.24 -17.30
N ILE A 83 3.01 -43.57 -16.88
CA ILE A 83 2.87 -42.47 -15.90
C ILE A 83 2.14 -41.27 -16.52
N GLN A 84 2.44 -40.91 -17.78
CA GLN A 84 1.80 -39.78 -18.46
C GLN A 84 0.30 -39.99 -18.70
N GLU A 85 -0.12 -41.23 -18.95
CA GLU A 85 -1.52 -41.59 -19.15
C GLU A 85 -2.32 -41.62 -17.83
N ASN A 86 -1.64 -41.75 -16.69
CA ASN A 86 -2.30 -42.00 -15.39
C ASN A 86 -2.03 -40.92 -14.32
N VAL A 87 -1.08 -40.02 -14.55
CA VAL A 87 -0.61 -39.04 -13.56
C VAL A 87 -0.50 -37.66 -14.18
N THR A 88 -1.07 -36.67 -13.50
CA THR A 88 -0.92 -35.25 -13.82
C THR A 88 -0.09 -34.54 -12.77
N VAL A 89 0.59 -33.46 -13.17
CA VAL A 89 1.24 -32.52 -12.24
C VAL A 89 0.52 -31.19 -12.32
N ASN A 90 -0.18 -30.83 -11.24
CA ASN A 90 -1.04 -29.64 -11.17
C ASN A 90 -2.01 -29.55 -12.38
N GLY A 91 -2.64 -30.68 -12.72
CA GLY A 91 -3.58 -30.79 -13.84
C GLY A 91 -2.95 -30.74 -15.24
N LEU A 92 -1.61 -30.77 -15.37
CA LEU A 92 -0.91 -30.86 -16.65
C LEU A 92 -0.24 -32.24 -16.81
N PRO A 93 -0.07 -32.76 -18.05
CA PRO A 93 0.69 -33.98 -18.29
C PRO A 93 2.14 -33.84 -17.78
N TRP A 94 2.65 -34.86 -17.10
CA TRP A 94 4.03 -34.86 -16.64
C TRP A 94 4.99 -35.06 -17.82
N ILE A 95 5.79 -34.06 -18.15
CA ILE A 95 6.78 -34.13 -19.22
C ILE A 95 8.17 -34.29 -18.61
N ILE A 96 8.83 -35.42 -18.90
CA ILE A 96 10.26 -35.57 -18.59
C ILE A 96 11.04 -34.74 -19.60
N ASN A 97 11.65 -33.65 -19.13
CA ASN A 97 12.63 -32.92 -19.93
C ASN A 97 13.86 -33.83 -20.11
N GLU A 98 13.99 -34.42 -21.31
CA GLU A 98 15.13 -35.28 -21.67
C GLU A 98 16.45 -34.50 -21.76
N GLU A 99 16.39 -33.18 -21.83
CA GLU A 99 17.53 -32.31 -21.54
C GLU A 99 17.76 -32.26 -20.03
N LYS A 100 18.36 -33.33 -19.51
CA LYS A 100 19.14 -33.25 -18.28
C LYS A 100 20.35 -32.37 -18.56
N LEU A 101 20.16 -31.05 -18.55
CA LEU A 101 21.20 -30.13 -18.10
C LEU A 101 21.71 -30.69 -16.78
N THR A 102 23.02 -30.87 -16.69
CA THR A 102 23.69 -31.40 -15.50
C THR A 102 23.26 -30.58 -14.26
N PRO A 103 23.24 -31.18 -13.06
CA PRO A 103 22.84 -30.46 -11.85
C PRO A 103 23.64 -29.16 -11.66
N ASP A 104 24.89 -29.12 -12.12
CA ASP A 104 25.75 -27.94 -12.12
C ASP A 104 25.24 -26.85 -13.10
N GLU A 105 24.87 -27.20 -14.33
CA GLU A 105 24.32 -26.26 -15.31
C GLU A 105 22.94 -25.69 -14.86
N LYS A 106 22.10 -26.50 -14.20
CA LYS A 106 20.84 -26.01 -13.61
C LYS A 106 21.10 -25.07 -12.44
N GLN A 107 22.09 -25.38 -11.60
CA GLN A 107 22.43 -24.53 -10.47
C GLN A 107 23.01 -23.20 -10.94
N GLU A 108 23.90 -23.21 -11.94
CA GLU A 108 24.49 -22.01 -12.53
C GLU A 108 23.43 -21.17 -13.26
N GLN A 109 22.58 -21.76 -14.08
CA GLN A 109 21.50 -21.03 -14.76
C GLN A 109 20.46 -20.45 -13.79
N THR A 110 20.12 -21.19 -12.73
CA THR A 110 19.24 -20.69 -11.66
C THR A 110 19.92 -19.57 -10.88
N GLN A 111 21.21 -19.69 -10.59
CA GLN A 111 21.99 -18.67 -9.90
C GLN A 111 22.07 -17.39 -10.75
N GLU A 112 22.40 -17.50 -12.04
CA GLU A 112 22.43 -16.39 -12.99
C GLU A 112 21.07 -15.69 -13.12
N THR A 113 19.97 -16.45 -13.16
CA THR A 113 18.63 -15.86 -13.17
C THR A 113 18.28 -15.20 -11.84
N THR A 114 18.66 -15.78 -10.70
CA THR A 114 18.44 -15.14 -9.39
C THR A 114 19.23 -13.86 -9.23
N ASP A 115 20.50 -13.82 -9.66
CA ASP A 115 21.35 -12.63 -9.60
C ASP A 115 20.85 -11.54 -10.55
N ALA A 116 20.39 -11.91 -11.74
CA ALA A 116 19.76 -10.98 -12.68
C ALA A 116 18.48 -10.36 -12.10
N LEU A 117 17.64 -11.16 -11.43
CA LEU A 117 16.43 -10.70 -10.76
C LEU A 117 16.75 -9.80 -9.57
N LEU A 118 17.73 -10.16 -8.74
CA LEU A 118 18.20 -9.35 -7.61
C LEU A 118 18.77 -8.01 -8.08
N SER A 119 19.55 -8.01 -9.16
CA SER A 119 20.06 -6.78 -9.78
C SER A 119 18.92 -5.88 -10.28
N LYS A 120 17.90 -6.46 -10.92
CA LYS A 120 16.71 -5.73 -11.37
C LYS A 120 15.90 -5.16 -10.20
N LEU A 121 15.76 -5.93 -9.12
CA LEU A 121 15.11 -5.49 -7.89
C LEU A 121 15.88 -4.32 -7.27
N SER A 122 17.19 -4.46 -7.10
CA SER A 122 18.07 -3.42 -6.55
C SER A 122 17.96 -2.10 -7.34
N LYS A 123 18.06 -2.15 -8.67
CA LYS A 123 17.86 -0.97 -9.54
C LYS A 123 16.47 -0.35 -9.40
N THR A 124 15.45 -1.16 -9.14
CA THR A 124 14.08 -0.67 -8.95
C THR A 124 13.94 0.02 -7.61
N VAL A 125 14.50 -0.57 -6.54
CA VAL A 125 14.54 0.02 -5.19
C VAL A 125 15.26 1.37 -5.21
N GLU A 126 16.42 1.48 -5.84
CA GLU A 126 17.16 2.75 -5.98
C GLU A 126 16.36 3.83 -6.71
N LYS A 127 15.67 3.46 -7.80
CA LYS A 127 14.79 4.38 -8.55
C LYS A 127 13.63 4.87 -7.69
N VAL A 128 13.01 3.97 -6.93
CA VAL A 128 11.90 4.32 -6.04
C VAL A 128 12.39 5.23 -4.90
N ALA A 129 13.51 4.90 -4.26
CA ALA A 129 14.12 5.74 -3.23
C ALA A 129 14.46 7.15 -3.74
N SER A 130 15.01 7.24 -4.96
CA SER A 130 15.30 8.51 -5.62
C SER A 130 14.03 9.33 -5.89
N LYS A 131 12.94 8.68 -6.31
CA LYS A 131 11.62 9.33 -6.47
C LYS A 131 11.03 9.78 -5.13
N ARG A 132 11.05 8.93 -4.09
CA ARG A 132 10.58 9.27 -2.73
C ARG A 132 11.29 10.53 -2.20
N ARG A 133 12.58 10.72 -2.50
CA ARG A 133 13.33 11.93 -2.12
C ARG A 133 13.06 13.16 -3.00
N SER A 134 12.96 12.99 -4.32
CA SER A 134 12.94 14.10 -5.27
C SER A 134 11.55 14.65 -5.58
N VAL A 135 10.55 13.78 -5.66
CA VAL A 135 9.18 14.14 -6.06
C VAL A 135 8.54 15.13 -5.07
N PRO A 136 8.54 14.89 -3.74
CA PRO A 136 7.94 15.84 -2.79
C PRO A 136 8.62 17.22 -2.85
N LYS A 137 9.96 17.26 -2.97
CA LYS A 137 10.72 18.51 -3.09
C LYS A 137 10.32 19.29 -4.34
N ASN A 138 10.20 18.61 -5.48
CA ASN A 138 9.80 19.23 -6.74
C ASN A 138 8.34 19.74 -6.69
N CYS A 139 7.42 18.98 -6.09
CA CYS A 139 6.04 19.41 -5.88
C CYS A 139 5.98 20.67 -5.00
N VAL A 140 6.67 20.69 -3.86
CA VAL A 140 6.71 21.87 -2.97
C VAL A 140 7.29 23.09 -3.67
N LEU A 141 8.38 22.93 -4.43
CA LEU A 141 8.98 24.03 -5.19
C LEU A 141 8.02 24.58 -6.26
N PHE A 142 7.25 23.72 -6.93
CA PHE A 142 6.25 24.12 -7.91
C PHE A 142 5.14 24.95 -7.26
N TYR A 143 4.53 24.46 -6.19
CA TYR A 143 3.47 25.17 -5.49
C TYR A 143 3.93 26.49 -4.87
N LYS A 144 5.12 26.53 -4.24
CA LYS A 144 5.70 27.77 -3.70
C LYS A 144 5.92 28.83 -4.78
N LYS A 145 6.33 28.43 -5.99
CA LYS A 145 6.46 29.36 -7.12
C LYS A 145 5.10 29.91 -7.53
N GLN A 146 4.10 29.05 -7.69
CA GLN A 146 2.73 29.45 -8.04
C GLN A 146 2.14 30.43 -7.02
N GLU A 147 2.23 30.11 -5.73
CA GLU A 147 1.75 30.94 -4.63
C GLU A 147 2.40 32.34 -4.61
N LYS A 148 3.72 32.41 -4.86
CA LYS A 148 4.45 33.68 -4.99
C LYS A 148 3.93 34.55 -6.14
N TYR A 149 3.47 33.95 -7.24
CA TYR A 149 2.82 34.70 -8.33
C TYR A 149 1.45 35.24 -7.91
N HIS A 150 0.66 34.49 -7.14
CA HIS A 150 -0.63 34.94 -6.63
C HIS A 150 -0.49 36.08 -5.59
N LEU A 151 0.49 36.01 -4.71
CA LEU A 151 0.76 37.07 -3.72
C LEU A 151 1.22 38.38 -4.39
N LYS A 152 2.02 38.32 -5.46
CA LYS A 152 2.41 39.52 -6.22
C LYS A 152 1.23 40.26 -6.84
N LYS A 153 0.15 39.56 -7.22
CA LYS A 153 -1.08 40.19 -7.75
C LYS A 153 -1.93 40.86 -6.66
N THR A 154 -1.76 40.46 -5.40
CA THR A 154 -2.60 40.90 -4.27
C THR A 154 -1.91 41.94 -3.40
N LYS A 155 -0.87 42.62 -3.90
CA LYS A 155 -0.31 43.80 -3.23
C LYS A 155 -1.26 45.00 -3.48
N ILE A 156 -2.46 44.90 -2.93
CA ILE A 156 -3.32 46.05 -2.71
C ILE A 156 -2.62 46.82 -1.61
N VAL A 157 -1.79 47.79 -1.98
CA VAL A 157 -1.47 48.89 -1.08
C VAL A 157 -2.80 49.63 -0.97
N PRO A 158 -3.51 49.58 0.17
CA PRO A 158 -4.64 50.47 0.33
C PRO A 158 -4.04 51.88 0.23
N ASP A 159 -4.38 52.58 -0.86
CA ASP A 159 -4.10 53.99 -0.99
C ASP A 159 -5.05 54.69 -0.02
N ILE A 160 -4.73 54.61 1.27
CA ILE A 160 -5.46 55.29 2.33
C ILE A 160 -5.12 56.77 2.15
N LYS A 161 -5.86 57.43 1.26
CA LYS A 161 -5.95 58.89 1.26
C LYS A 161 -6.64 59.28 2.55
N LEU A 162 -5.87 59.41 3.62
CA LEU A 162 -6.32 60.06 4.84
C LEU A 162 -6.77 61.48 4.44
N PRO A 163 -8.00 61.91 4.78
CA PRO A 163 -8.40 63.29 4.54
C PRO A 163 -7.40 64.21 5.26
N SER A 164 -6.83 65.15 4.51
CA SER A 164 -5.83 66.09 5.02
C SER A 164 -6.43 66.87 6.20
N VAL A 165 -5.91 66.63 7.41
CA VAL A 165 -6.40 67.26 8.64
C VAL A 165 -5.93 68.72 8.80
N SER A 166 -5.32 69.28 7.75
CA SER A 166 -4.75 70.64 7.71
C SER A 166 -5.80 71.76 7.63
N GLY A 167 -7.09 71.45 7.70
CA GLY A 167 -8.19 72.40 7.68
C GLY A 167 -8.99 72.50 8.98
N LEU A 168 -8.53 71.90 10.10
CA LEU A 168 -9.21 72.09 11.38
C LEU A 168 -8.84 73.46 11.99
N PRO A 169 -9.81 74.35 12.25
CA PRO A 169 -9.51 75.61 12.92
C PRO A 169 -8.99 75.33 14.33
N ARG A 170 -7.93 76.04 14.73
CA ARG A 170 -7.42 75.98 16.11
C ARG A 170 -8.52 76.51 17.05
N PRO A 171 -8.66 75.94 18.27
CA PRO A 171 -9.67 76.38 19.24
C PRO A 171 -9.61 77.87 19.57
N SER A 172 -8.47 78.52 19.30
CA SER A 172 -8.22 79.95 19.54
C SER A 172 -8.90 80.92 18.55
N GLU A 173 -9.51 80.44 17.46
CA GLU A 173 -10.17 81.30 16.44
C GLU A 173 -11.70 81.36 16.58
N LEU A 174 -12.28 80.68 17.58
CA LEU A 174 -13.72 80.62 17.82
C LEU A 174 -14.20 81.78 18.69
N ALA A 175 -14.22 82.99 18.12
CA ALA A 175 -14.77 84.18 18.79
C ALA A 175 -16.08 84.71 18.16
N GLN A 176 -16.73 83.96 17.25
CA GLN A 176 -18.02 84.40 16.67
C GLN A 176 -19.12 83.33 16.64
N PRO A 177 -20.37 83.68 17.04
CA PRO A 177 -21.47 82.73 17.23
C PRO A 177 -22.05 82.12 15.92
N ASN A 178 -21.56 82.51 14.75
CA ASN A 178 -22.09 82.05 13.46
C ASN A 178 -21.46 80.74 12.94
N GLN A 179 -20.43 80.19 13.59
CA GLN A 179 -19.75 78.95 13.18
C GLN A 179 -20.31 77.67 13.83
N SER A 180 -21.35 77.78 14.65
CA SER A 180 -21.91 76.67 15.44
C SER A 180 -22.40 75.49 14.60
N LYS A 181 -22.98 75.73 13.41
CA LYS A 181 -23.46 74.66 12.52
C LYS A 181 -22.31 73.86 11.88
N GLU A 182 -21.24 74.54 11.50
CA GLU A 182 -20.07 73.92 10.89
C GLU A 182 -19.30 73.11 11.92
N LEU A 183 -19.12 73.65 13.13
CA LEU A 183 -18.60 72.91 14.29
C LEU A 183 -19.43 71.66 14.61
N LEU A 184 -20.77 71.77 14.61
CA LEU A 184 -21.65 70.62 14.86
C LEU A 184 -21.46 69.54 13.77
N SER A 185 -21.26 69.95 12.52
CA SER A 185 -21.00 69.02 11.41
C SER A 185 -19.65 68.32 11.56
N ILE A 186 -18.62 69.03 12.03
CA ILE A 186 -17.29 68.48 12.31
C ILE A 186 -17.38 67.46 13.45
N TYR A 187 -18.08 67.79 14.55
CA TYR A 187 -18.29 66.87 15.66
C TYR A 187 -19.05 65.61 15.23
N LYS A 188 -20.10 65.73 14.42
CA LYS A 188 -20.82 64.58 13.87
C LYS A 188 -19.94 63.71 12.96
N ASN A 189 -19.11 64.33 12.12
CA ASN A 189 -18.17 63.60 11.28
C ASN A 189 -17.09 62.90 12.10
N MET A 190 -16.64 63.51 13.20
CA MET A 190 -15.67 62.92 14.12
C MET A 190 -16.27 61.74 14.89
N GLU A 191 -17.52 61.85 15.34
CA GLU A 191 -18.25 60.76 15.99
C GLU A 191 -18.47 59.58 15.03
N LEU A 192 -18.84 59.86 13.78
CA LEU A 192 -18.99 58.84 12.75
C LEU A 192 -17.65 58.15 12.43
N ALA A 193 -16.56 58.91 12.36
CA ALA A 193 -15.22 58.35 12.19
C ALA A 193 -14.79 57.49 13.38
N GLN A 194 -15.09 57.91 14.62
CA GLN A 194 -14.82 57.10 15.81
C GLN A 194 -15.62 55.79 15.81
N GLN A 195 -16.89 55.84 15.40
CA GLN A 195 -17.73 54.64 15.30
C GLN A 195 -17.20 53.67 14.23
N GLN A 196 -16.77 54.18 13.07
CA GLN A 196 -16.15 53.37 12.02
C GLN A 196 -14.84 52.73 12.48
N ILE A 197 -14.00 53.47 13.22
CA ILE A 197 -12.75 52.93 13.78
C ILE A 197 -13.04 51.83 14.79
N ALA A 198 -14.04 52.00 15.66
CA ALA A 198 -14.44 50.98 16.63
C ALA A 198 -14.95 49.71 15.93
N GLU A 199 -15.79 49.85 14.91
CA GLU A 199 -16.31 48.72 14.14
C GLU A 199 -15.18 47.98 13.39
N GLN A 200 -14.21 48.71 12.84
CA GLN A 200 -13.04 48.10 12.21
C GLN A 200 -12.13 47.38 13.21
N ALA A 201 -11.95 47.92 14.42
CA ALA A 201 -11.19 47.27 15.48
C ALA A 201 -11.84 45.95 15.92
N GLU A 202 -13.16 45.89 16.02
CA GLU A 202 -13.90 44.66 16.34
C GLU A 202 -13.78 43.61 15.22
N LYS A 203 -13.90 44.03 13.96
CA LYS A 203 -13.67 43.17 12.78
C LYS A 203 -12.24 42.60 12.78
N LEU A 204 -11.24 43.43 13.06
CA LEU A 204 -9.84 43.01 13.17
C LEU A 204 -9.63 42.00 14.31
N SER A 205 -10.23 42.23 15.49
CA SER A 205 -10.19 41.28 16.60
C SER A 205 -10.78 39.92 16.22
N THR A 206 -11.89 39.92 15.48
CA THR A 206 -12.53 38.70 15.00
C THR A 206 -11.64 37.95 13.99
N ILE A 207 -11.01 38.68 13.07
CA ILE A 207 -10.06 38.10 12.11
C ILE A 207 -8.85 37.50 12.84
N GLN A 208 -8.30 38.21 13.82
CA GLN A 208 -7.17 37.74 14.62
C GLN A 208 -7.49 36.42 15.32
N LYS A 209 -8.66 36.31 15.97
CA LYS A 209 -9.12 35.06 16.61
C LYS A 209 -9.23 33.90 15.61
N ARG A 210 -9.71 34.16 14.38
CA ARG A 210 -9.79 33.13 13.32
C ARG A 210 -8.42 32.68 12.85
N VAL A 211 -7.46 33.60 12.73
CA VAL A 211 -6.07 33.29 12.37
C VAL A 211 -5.39 32.46 13.47
N GLU A 212 -5.57 32.83 14.74
CA GLU A 212 -5.06 32.06 15.88
C GLU A 212 -5.65 30.65 15.92
N PHE A 213 -6.96 30.51 15.68
CA PHE A 213 -7.60 29.20 15.56
C PHE A 213 -7.00 28.36 14.42
N ALA A 214 -6.86 28.93 13.21
CA ALA A 214 -6.25 28.25 12.08
C ALA A 214 -4.81 27.80 12.36
N ASN A 215 -4.01 28.65 13.02
CA ASN A 215 -2.64 28.31 13.43
C ASN A 215 -2.58 27.21 14.50
N ASN A 216 -3.56 27.15 15.40
CA ASN A 216 -3.65 26.08 16.40
C ASN A 216 -4.05 24.74 15.75
N VAL A 217 -4.99 24.77 14.81
CA VAL A 217 -5.37 23.58 14.02
C VAL A 217 -4.19 23.08 13.19
N ALA A 218 -3.45 23.96 12.51
CA ALA A 218 -2.26 23.59 11.76
C ALA A 218 -1.20 22.93 12.65
N ARG A 219 -0.91 23.49 13.83
CA ARG A 219 0.02 22.90 14.81
C ARG A 219 -0.43 21.54 15.33
N GLN A 220 -1.73 21.35 15.57
CA GLN A 220 -2.26 20.04 15.96
C GLN A 220 -2.11 19.00 14.85
N HIS A 221 -2.38 19.37 13.59
CA HIS A 221 -2.15 18.47 12.45
C HIS A 221 -0.67 18.12 12.27
N GLU A 222 0.25 19.08 12.46
CA GLU A 222 1.69 18.83 12.41
C GLU A 222 2.12 17.85 13.51
N ALA A 223 1.66 18.03 14.75
CA ALA A 223 1.92 17.10 15.85
C ALA A 223 1.31 15.70 15.65
N HIS A 224 0.11 15.60 15.04
CA HIS A 224 -0.50 14.31 14.68
C HIS A 224 0.24 13.63 13.53
N SER A 225 0.82 14.41 12.61
CA SER A 225 1.64 13.86 11.53
C SER A 225 2.96 13.30 12.05
N GLU A 226 3.64 13.99 12.99
CA GLU A 226 4.88 13.51 13.60
C GLU A 226 4.67 12.22 14.41
N THR A 227 3.55 12.10 15.14
CA THR A 227 3.22 10.86 15.89
C THR A 227 2.82 9.68 14.98
N LEU A 228 2.23 9.93 13.81
CA LEU A 228 1.97 8.88 12.82
C LEU A 228 3.25 8.38 12.11
N TYR A 229 4.27 9.23 11.96
CA TYR A 229 5.57 8.80 11.41
C TYR A 229 6.42 8.03 12.43
N ASP A 230 6.19 8.18 13.74
CA ASP A 230 6.94 7.52 14.81
C ASP A 230 6.34 6.16 15.25
N THR A 231 5.08 5.87 14.90
CA THR A 231 4.42 4.60 15.28
C THR A 231 4.73 3.42 14.35
N GLY A 232 5.65 3.55 13.39
CA GLY A 232 6.12 2.42 12.57
C GLY A 232 5.06 1.76 11.67
N TYR A 233 3.84 2.31 11.59
CA TYR A 233 2.71 1.73 10.84
C TYR A 233 2.75 2.00 9.33
N LEU A 234 3.82 2.59 8.83
CA LEU A 234 4.10 2.64 7.40
C LEU A 234 5.44 1.97 7.13
N SER A 235 5.46 0.66 7.36
CA SER A 235 6.39 -0.24 6.69
C SER A 235 5.89 -0.46 5.27
N GLU A 236 6.49 0.24 4.29
CA GLU A 236 6.59 -0.14 2.86
C GLU A 236 7.56 0.78 2.07
#